data_AF-A0A2E3BDZ2-F1
#
_entry.id   AF-A0A2E3BDZ2-F1
#
_cell.length_a   1.000
_cell.length_b   1.000
_cell.length_c   1.000
_cell.angle_alpha   90.00
_cell.angle_beta   90.00
_cell.angle_gamma   90.00
#
_symmetry.space_group_name_H-M   'P 1'
#
loop_
_entity.id
_entity.type
_entity.pdbx_description
1 polymer ?
#
loop_
_entity_poly.entity_id
_entity_poly.type
_entity_poly.pdbx_seq_one_letter_code
_entity_poly.pdbx_strand_id
1 'polypeptide(L)'
;MKKIICISLIVSANSFALLPMQDDDLSTVSGQSGITVDITTDSDIKVGEVRYEDKDNGAAEKDGGGSFSLRDVVIKDSEFSFDIDVSDSGELVMSLNRFGVMDISIDALQFNYDDTLSEINLFSTSSETQLQNQYSRLGSLAVNDFTLATGSEITFKFTSDGEFAFTAGLLTGSFFQFTYIDDGEFTYDTANDGDTTLNDNEGENYISARVEFEDFKLNDVKLKGEGVGEDSYVAMSLGGTQGAVVFRDININGKIIGSAGFENISVDPVSYLHIKGH
;
A
#
# COMPACT_ATOMS: atom_id res chain seq x y z
N MET A 1 -33.99 3.75 -25.86
CA MET A 1 -32.71 4.08 -26.52
C MET A 1 -31.90 4.96 -25.57
N LYS A 2 -30.80 4.45 -25.01
CA LYS A 2 -29.87 5.20 -24.15
C LYS A 2 -29.15 6.23 -25.02
N LYS A 3 -29.15 7.51 -24.62
CA LYS A 3 -28.41 8.57 -25.30
C LYS A 3 -27.09 8.78 -24.55
N ILE A 4 -26.00 8.45 -25.23
CA ILE A 4 -24.62 8.71 -24.82
C ILE A 4 -24.31 10.18 -25.15
N ILE A 5 -23.73 10.92 -24.19
CA ILE A 5 -23.21 12.27 -24.43
C ILE A 5 -21.71 12.14 -24.62
N CYS A 6 -21.21 12.48 -25.81
CA CYS A 6 -19.78 12.59 -26.10
C CYS A 6 -19.37 14.05 -25.95
N ILE A 7 -18.40 14.34 -25.08
CA ILE A 7 -17.75 15.65 -25.00
C ILE A 7 -16.46 15.58 -25.82
N SER A 8 -16.47 16.25 -26.97
CA SER A 8 -15.26 16.50 -27.76
C SER A 8 -14.66 17.83 -27.32
N LEU A 9 -13.49 17.77 -26.68
CA LEU A 9 -12.62 18.93 -26.50
C LEU A 9 -11.96 19.25 -27.85
N ILE A 10 -12.50 20.22 -28.58
CA ILE A 10 -11.74 20.97 -29.58
C ILE A 10 -11.89 22.45 -29.29
N VAL A 11 -10.76 23.03 -28.90
CA VAL A 11 -10.54 24.45 -28.63
C VAL A 11 -10.91 25.27 -29.88
N SER A 12 -11.87 26.19 -29.74
CA SER A 12 -11.88 27.41 -30.56
C SER A 12 -12.26 28.59 -29.67
N ALA A 13 -11.38 29.60 -29.70
CA ALA A 13 -11.42 30.78 -28.87
C ALA A 13 -12.64 31.64 -29.23
N ASN A 14 -13.66 31.60 -28.36
CA ASN A 14 -14.55 32.71 -28.02
C ASN A 14 -15.09 32.44 -26.61
N SER A 15 -14.27 32.82 -25.63
CA SER A 15 -14.66 33.29 -24.30
C SER A 15 -16.01 32.80 -23.73
N PHE A 16 -16.02 31.58 -23.18
CA PHE A 16 -16.82 31.32 -21.99
C PHE A 16 -16.06 31.96 -20.82
N ALA A 17 -16.56 33.09 -20.32
CA ALA A 17 -16.14 33.58 -19.02
C ALA A 17 -16.71 32.61 -17.98
N LEU A 18 -15.87 31.69 -17.49
CA LEU A 18 -16.08 31.07 -16.18
C LEU A 18 -15.97 32.22 -15.17
N LEU A 19 -17.10 32.78 -14.78
CA LEU A 19 -17.15 33.72 -13.67
C LEU A 19 -17.03 32.90 -12.38
N PRO A 20 -16.13 33.29 -11.45
CA PRO A 20 -16.12 32.67 -10.14
C PRO A 20 -17.50 32.86 -9.49
N MET A 21 -18.08 31.76 -9.02
CA MET A 21 -19.33 31.78 -8.26
C MET A 21 -19.07 32.51 -6.94
N GLN A 22 -19.96 33.42 -6.56
CA GLN A 22 -19.81 34.18 -5.31
C GLN A 22 -20.20 33.30 -4.12
N ASP A 23 -19.57 33.55 -2.97
CA ASP A 23 -19.76 32.77 -1.74
C ASP A 23 -21.22 32.74 -1.27
N ASP A 24 -21.96 33.83 -1.52
CA ASP A 24 -23.38 33.95 -1.21
C ASP A 24 -24.25 33.00 -2.08
N ASP A 25 -23.85 32.74 -3.32
CA ASP A 25 -24.55 31.83 -4.23
C ASP A 25 -24.30 30.35 -3.87
N LEU A 26 -23.10 30.03 -3.36
CA LEU A 26 -22.74 28.70 -2.84
C LEU A 26 -23.67 28.25 -1.70
N SER A 27 -24.11 29.19 -0.85
CA SER A 27 -24.99 28.92 0.29
C SER A 27 -26.43 28.52 -0.10
N THR A 28 -26.83 28.75 -1.35
CA THR A 28 -28.19 28.51 -1.85
C THR A 28 -28.32 27.27 -2.73
N VAL A 29 -27.20 26.63 -3.07
CA VAL A 29 -27.18 25.35 -3.80
C VAL A 29 -27.50 24.22 -2.82
N SER A 30 -28.79 23.92 -2.64
CA SER A 30 -29.24 22.73 -1.90
C SER A 30 -29.38 21.55 -2.85
N GLY A 31 -28.62 20.49 -2.61
CA GLY A 31 -28.47 19.32 -3.47
C GLY A 31 -27.03 19.22 -3.93
N GLN A 32 -26.15 18.72 -3.05
CA GLN A 32 -24.72 18.63 -3.31
C GLN A 32 -24.44 17.81 -4.56
N SER A 33 -23.73 18.44 -5.49
CA SER A 33 -23.14 17.78 -6.64
C SER A 33 -21.98 16.94 -6.11
N GLY A 34 -22.24 15.67 -5.80
CA GLY A 34 -21.17 14.71 -5.60
C GLY A 34 -20.21 14.78 -6.78
N ILE A 35 -18.92 14.94 -6.49
CA ILE A 35 -17.89 14.96 -7.54
C ILE A 35 -17.41 13.51 -7.68
N THR A 36 -17.79 12.87 -8.77
CA THR A 36 -17.14 11.60 -9.16
C THR A 36 -15.83 11.92 -9.85
N VAL A 37 -14.74 11.39 -9.31
CA VAL A 37 -13.41 11.46 -9.91
C VAL A 37 -13.03 10.06 -10.39
N ASP A 38 -13.04 9.88 -11.70
CA ASP A 38 -12.53 8.67 -12.35
C ASP A 38 -11.08 8.89 -12.78
N ILE A 39 -10.18 8.03 -12.31
CA ILE A 39 -8.79 8.01 -12.72
C ILE A 39 -8.47 6.64 -13.29
N THR A 40 -8.02 6.66 -14.53
CA THR A 40 -7.44 5.51 -15.23
C THR A 40 -6.06 5.95 -15.69
N THR A 41 -5.03 5.22 -15.29
CA THR A 41 -3.69 5.45 -15.79
C THR A 41 -3.44 4.53 -16.99
N ASP A 42 -3.21 5.10 -18.17
CA ASP A 42 -2.88 4.33 -19.39
C ASP A 42 -1.45 3.76 -19.38
N SER A 43 -0.68 4.02 -18.33
CA SER A 43 0.71 3.58 -18.16
C SER A 43 1.03 3.30 -16.70
N ASP A 44 1.93 2.35 -16.45
CA ASP A 44 2.46 2.03 -15.13
C ASP A 44 2.92 3.29 -14.36
N ILE A 45 2.59 3.35 -13.07
CA ILE A 45 3.22 4.28 -12.15
C ILE A 45 4.54 3.64 -11.71
N LYS A 46 5.67 4.30 -11.99
CA LYS A 46 7.00 3.80 -11.64
C LYS A 46 7.66 4.76 -10.66
N VAL A 47 8.13 4.23 -9.54
CA VAL A 47 8.94 4.94 -8.56
C VAL A 47 10.30 4.25 -8.49
N GLY A 48 11.37 5.00 -8.80
CA GLY A 48 12.72 4.44 -8.86
C GLY A 48 13.20 3.93 -7.49
N GLU A 49 13.05 4.73 -6.44
CA GLU A 49 13.45 4.35 -5.08
C GLU A 49 12.54 5.01 -4.04
N VAL A 50 12.11 4.22 -3.06
CA VAL A 50 11.56 4.71 -1.78
C VAL A 50 12.56 4.35 -0.69
N ARG A 51 13.17 5.35 -0.08
CA ARG A 51 14.25 5.17 0.91
C ARG A 51 13.93 5.84 2.23
N TYR A 52 14.14 5.11 3.31
CA TYR A 52 14.29 5.65 4.65
C TYR A 52 15.76 5.60 5.04
N GLU A 53 16.27 6.66 5.66
CA GLU A 53 17.65 6.73 6.13
C GLU A 53 17.68 7.42 7.50
N ASP A 54 18.11 6.68 8.53
CA ASP A 54 18.42 7.25 9.84
C ASP A 54 19.89 7.67 9.87
N LYS A 55 20.13 8.98 9.92
CA LYS A 55 21.47 9.59 9.88
C LYS A 55 22.03 9.91 11.26
N ASP A 56 21.22 9.78 12.31
CA ASP A 56 21.63 10.19 13.64
C ASP A 56 22.35 9.05 14.36
N ASN A 57 23.67 9.24 14.51
CA ASN A 57 24.59 8.42 15.31
C ASN A 57 24.68 6.94 14.93
N GLY A 58 25.33 6.67 13.79
CA GLY A 58 26.28 5.57 13.73
C GLY A 58 26.82 5.26 12.34
N ALA A 59 27.86 4.43 12.31
CA ALA A 59 28.41 3.88 11.08
C ALA A 59 27.60 2.64 10.69
N ALA A 60 27.35 2.47 9.38
CA ALA A 60 26.70 1.30 8.80
C ALA A 60 27.14 0.02 9.53
N GLU A 61 26.17 -0.63 10.15
CA GLU A 61 26.29 -1.92 10.83
C GLU A 61 27.12 -2.01 12.12
N LYS A 62 27.68 -0.91 12.66
CA LYS A 62 28.44 -1.03 13.92
C LYS A 62 28.03 -0.23 15.13
N ASP A 63 27.30 0.88 15.04
CA ASP A 63 26.80 1.58 16.25
C ASP A 63 25.80 2.70 15.90
N GLY A 64 24.72 2.37 15.17
CA GLY A 64 23.50 3.20 14.99
C GLY A 64 23.27 3.79 13.59
N GLY A 65 22.01 4.10 13.26
CA GLY A 65 21.56 4.49 11.92
C GLY A 65 21.45 3.31 10.93
N GLY A 66 20.24 3.05 10.42
CA GLY A 66 19.97 2.04 9.40
C GLY A 66 19.19 2.66 8.24
N SER A 67 19.42 2.19 7.02
CA SER A 67 18.61 2.57 5.87
C SER A 67 17.79 1.38 5.36
N PHE A 68 16.62 1.68 4.82
CA PHE A 68 15.75 0.71 4.17
C PHE A 68 15.35 1.28 2.81
N SER A 69 15.46 0.46 1.78
CA SER A 69 15.18 0.85 0.41
C SER A 69 14.26 -0.15 -0.27
N LEU A 70 13.25 0.39 -0.94
CA LEU A 70 12.44 -0.28 -1.95
C LEU A 70 12.86 0.29 -3.31
N ARG A 71 13.33 -0.55 -4.23
CA ARG A 71 13.71 -0.11 -5.57
C ARG A 71 12.80 -0.67 -6.64
N ASP A 72 12.68 0.10 -7.71
CA ASP A 72 11.90 -0.24 -8.90
C ASP A 72 10.46 -0.62 -8.53
N VAL A 73 9.83 0.24 -7.74
CA VAL A 73 8.42 0.05 -7.36
C VAL A 73 7.56 0.36 -8.57
N VAL A 74 6.79 -0.62 -9.02
CA VAL A 74 5.88 -0.50 -10.16
C VAL A 74 4.46 -0.79 -9.70
N ILE A 75 3.53 0.11 -10.03
CA ILE A 75 2.10 -0.10 -9.88
C ILE A 75 1.49 -0.14 -11.27
N LYS A 76 0.88 -1.28 -11.63
CA LYS A 76 0.27 -1.52 -12.93
C LYS A 76 -1.25 -1.45 -12.83
N ASP A 77 -1.88 -1.19 -13.97
CA ASP A 77 -3.32 -1.29 -14.18
C ASP A 77 -4.16 -0.56 -13.10
N SER A 78 -3.71 0.64 -12.70
CA SER A 78 -4.41 1.43 -11.69
C SER A 78 -5.65 2.09 -12.27
N GLU A 79 -6.80 1.62 -11.80
CA GLU A 79 -8.10 2.21 -12.09
C GLU A 79 -8.84 2.43 -10.78
N PHE A 80 -9.16 3.69 -10.47
CA PHE A 80 -9.87 4.03 -9.25
C PHE A 80 -10.92 5.10 -9.51
N SER A 81 -12.03 4.97 -8.80
CA SER A 81 -13.12 5.94 -8.83
C SER A 81 -13.51 6.26 -7.40
N PHE A 82 -13.55 7.56 -7.09
CA PHE A 82 -14.04 8.05 -5.81
C PHE A 82 -15.21 9.00 -6.02
N ASP A 83 -16.22 8.90 -5.18
CA ASP A 83 -17.17 10.00 -4.98
C ASP A 83 -16.69 10.85 -3.82
N ILE A 84 -16.65 12.16 -4.07
CA ILE A 84 -16.39 13.17 -3.06
C ILE A 84 -17.71 13.86 -2.75
N ASP A 85 -18.09 13.85 -1.48
CA ASP A 85 -19.28 14.50 -0.97
C ASP A 85 -18.95 15.31 0.28
N VAL A 86 -19.79 16.29 0.60
CA VAL A 86 -19.71 17.04 1.85
C VAL A 86 -20.94 16.68 2.67
N SER A 87 -20.81 16.12 3.85
CA SER A 87 -21.98 15.73 4.65
C SER A 87 -22.80 16.94 5.10
N ASP A 88 -24.02 16.70 5.60
CA ASP A 88 -24.86 17.72 6.25
C ASP A 88 -24.17 18.36 7.48
N SER A 89 -23.20 17.67 8.07
CA SER A 89 -22.36 18.19 9.18
C SER A 89 -21.10 18.92 8.70
N GLY A 90 -20.92 19.10 7.39
CA GLY A 90 -19.76 19.78 6.79
C GLY A 90 -18.50 18.92 6.71
N GLU A 91 -18.61 17.60 6.87
CA GLU A 91 -17.47 16.68 6.74
C GLU A 91 -17.17 16.42 5.26
N LEU A 92 -15.91 16.49 4.85
CA LEU A 92 -15.52 16.05 3.50
C LEU A 92 -15.34 14.54 3.50
N VAL A 93 -16.17 13.83 2.74
CA VAL A 93 -16.17 12.36 2.63
C VAL A 93 -15.72 11.97 1.23
N MET A 94 -14.77 11.06 1.16
CA MET A 94 -14.27 10.46 -0.07
C MET A 94 -14.51 8.95 -0.01
N SER A 95 -15.41 8.45 -0.86
CA SER A 95 -15.78 7.02 -0.90
C SER A 95 -15.24 6.39 -2.17
N LEU A 96 -14.43 5.33 -2.01
CA LEU A 96 -13.96 4.54 -3.14
C LEU A 96 -15.11 3.68 -3.68
N ASN A 97 -15.52 3.97 -4.91
CA ASN A 97 -16.65 3.29 -5.57
C ASN A 97 -16.22 2.17 -6.50
N ARG A 98 -15.04 2.33 -7.10
CA ARG A 98 -14.45 1.32 -7.96
C ARG A 98 -12.97 1.27 -7.70
N PHE A 99 -12.48 0.06 -7.55
CA PHE A 99 -11.07 -0.27 -7.57
C PHE A 99 -10.88 -1.35 -8.62
N GLY A 100 -10.18 -1.03 -9.70
CA GLY A 100 -9.75 -2.00 -10.68
C GLY A 100 -8.70 -2.93 -10.10
N VAL A 101 -8.40 -4.00 -10.83
CA VAL A 101 -7.35 -4.93 -10.43
C VAL A 101 -6.02 -4.19 -10.49
N MET A 102 -5.30 -4.15 -9.37
CA MET A 102 -4.01 -3.49 -9.25
C MET A 102 -2.94 -4.53 -8.93
N ASP A 103 -1.83 -4.43 -9.66
CA ASP A 103 -0.61 -5.18 -9.38
C ASP A 103 0.47 -4.21 -8.88
N ILE A 104 1.13 -4.57 -7.78
CA ILE A 104 2.27 -3.86 -7.20
C ILE A 104 3.47 -4.81 -7.21
N SER A 105 4.57 -4.39 -7.81
CA SER A 105 5.87 -5.08 -7.68
C SER A 105 6.91 -4.18 -7.05
N ILE A 106 7.78 -4.78 -6.25
CA ILE A 106 9.00 -4.18 -5.71
C ILE A 106 10.13 -5.13 -6.05
N ASP A 107 10.99 -4.72 -6.99
CA ASP A 107 11.99 -5.64 -7.55
C ASP A 107 13.19 -5.84 -6.62
N ALA A 108 13.47 -4.88 -5.72
CA ALA A 108 14.48 -5.06 -4.68
C ALA A 108 14.09 -4.44 -3.33
N LEU A 109 14.08 -5.31 -2.31
CA LEU A 109 14.03 -4.98 -0.89
C LEU A 109 15.44 -5.07 -0.32
N GLN A 110 15.90 -4.01 0.34
CA GLN A 110 17.28 -3.95 0.77
C GLN A 110 17.50 -3.07 2.01
N PHE A 111 18.40 -3.50 2.90
CA PHE A 111 18.90 -2.69 4.02
C PHE A 111 20.23 -2.04 3.67
N ASN A 112 20.52 -0.87 4.24
CA ASN A 112 21.82 -0.21 4.11
C ASN A 112 22.34 -0.08 2.67
N TYR A 113 21.41 0.06 1.70
CA TYR A 113 21.78 0.24 0.30
C TYR A 113 22.65 1.51 0.16
N ASP A 114 23.64 1.49 -0.72
CA ASP A 114 24.47 2.63 -1.13
C ASP A 114 24.68 2.55 -2.65
N ASP A 115 24.07 3.48 -3.38
CA ASP A 115 24.10 3.57 -4.85
C ASP A 115 25.42 4.15 -5.39
N THR A 116 26.27 4.68 -4.50
CA THR A 116 27.60 5.20 -4.86
C THR A 116 28.66 4.09 -4.96
N LEU A 117 28.38 2.91 -4.41
CA LEU A 117 29.26 1.75 -4.48
C LEU A 117 29.10 1.04 -5.83
N SER A 118 30.23 0.64 -6.42
CA SER A 118 30.22 -0.23 -7.60
C SER A 118 29.71 -1.64 -7.26
N GLU A 119 29.06 -2.29 -8.23
CA GLU A 119 28.65 -3.70 -8.13
C GLU A 119 29.81 -4.63 -7.70
N ILE A 120 29.47 -5.75 -7.07
CA ILE A 120 30.45 -6.77 -6.72
C ILE A 120 31.08 -7.35 -7.99
N ASN A 121 32.39 -7.56 -7.96
CA ASN A 121 33.10 -8.19 -9.06
C ASN A 121 33.43 -9.63 -8.69
N LEU A 122 32.90 -10.60 -9.45
CA LEU A 122 33.13 -12.03 -9.21
C LEU A 122 34.57 -12.48 -9.53
N PHE A 123 35.34 -11.65 -10.23
CA PHE A 123 36.71 -11.93 -10.67
C PHE A 123 37.78 -11.13 -9.92
N SER A 124 37.40 -10.30 -8.93
CA SER A 124 38.33 -9.57 -8.07
C SER A 124 37.80 -9.44 -6.65
N THR A 125 38.68 -9.20 -5.68
CA THR A 125 38.25 -8.98 -4.29
C THR A 125 37.38 -7.71 -4.20
N SER A 126 36.14 -7.86 -3.77
CA SER A 126 35.23 -6.75 -3.46
C SER A 126 35.51 -6.21 -2.05
N SER A 127 35.25 -4.93 -1.79
CA SER A 127 35.39 -4.37 -0.44
C SER A 127 34.32 -4.93 0.50
N GLU A 128 34.57 -4.83 1.82
CA GLU A 128 33.58 -5.18 2.85
C GLU A 128 32.26 -4.42 2.62
N THR A 129 32.33 -3.13 2.30
CA THR A 129 31.15 -2.30 2.02
C THR A 129 30.40 -2.73 0.75
N GLN A 130 31.09 -3.15 -0.31
CA GLN A 130 30.45 -3.67 -1.52
C GLN A 130 29.74 -5.00 -1.23
N LEU A 131 30.35 -5.86 -0.41
CA LEU A 131 29.75 -7.13 -0.02
C LEU A 131 28.53 -6.90 0.89
N GLN A 132 28.63 -6.00 1.88
CA GLN A 132 27.47 -5.59 2.71
C GLN A 132 26.33 -5.03 1.85
N ASN A 133 26.65 -4.19 0.86
CA ASN A 133 25.68 -3.68 -0.09
C ASN A 133 25.07 -4.79 -0.97
N GLN A 134 25.77 -5.90 -1.26
CA GLN A 134 25.17 -7.01 -1.99
C GLN A 134 24.30 -7.90 -1.09
N TYR A 135 24.81 -8.30 0.07
CA TYR A 135 24.18 -9.29 0.96
C TYR A 135 23.09 -8.73 1.87
N SER A 136 22.87 -7.42 1.83
CA SER A 136 21.73 -6.78 2.48
C SER A 136 20.44 -6.83 1.67
N ARG A 137 20.50 -7.35 0.43
CA ARG A 137 19.33 -7.58 -0.41
C ARG A 137 18.56 -8.78 0.13
N LEU A 138 17.27 -8.57 0.38
CA LEU A 138 16.37 -9.61 0.89
C LEU A 138 15.70 -10.36 -0.25
N GLY A 139 15.37 -9.66 -1.33
CA GLY A 139 14.66 -10.23 -2.47
C GLY A 139 13.67 -9.23 -3.07
N SER A 140 12.54 -9.73 -3.57
CA SER A 140 11.49 -8.95 -4.20
C SER A 140 10.10 -9.29 -3.63
N LEU A 141 9.15 -8.38 -3.87
CA LEU A 141 7.77 -8.52 -3.43
C LEU A 141 6.82 -8.28 -4.61
N ALA A 142 5.79 -9.09 -4.72
CA ALA A 142 4.67 -8.85 -5.61
C ALA A 142 3.34 -9.00 -4.86
N VAL A 143 2.44 -8.04 -5.09
CA VAL A 143 1.02 -8.15 -4.76
C VAL A 143 0.26 -8.06 -6.07
N ASN A 144 -0.44 -9.11 -6.45
CA ASN A 144 -1.17 -9.17 -7.71
C ASN A 144 -2.67 -9.39 -7.46
N ASP A 145 -3.47 -9.11 -8.48
CA ASP A 145 -4.90 -9.41 -8.49
C ASP A 145 -5.67 -8.77 -7.32
N PHE A 146 -5.27 -7.59 -6.84
CA PHE A 146 -6.00 -6.94 -5.75
C PHE A 146 -7.44 -6.65 -6.19
N THR A 147 -8.39 -7.37 -5.59
CA THR A 147 -9.78 -7.41 -5.99
C THR A 147 -10.67 -7.07 -4.81
N LEU A 148 -11.57 -6.11 -5.00
CA LEU A 148 -12.63 -5.79 -4.04
C LEU A 148 -13.93 -6.49 -4.44
N ALA A 149 -14.55 -7.21 -3.51
CA ALA A 149 -15.89 -7.76 -3.72
C ALA A 149 -16.92 -6.63 -3.85
N THR A 150 -17.95 -6.85 -4.67
CA THR A 150 -19.08 -5.93 -4.82
C THR A 150 -19.69 -5.58 -3.47
N GLY A 151 -19.78 -4.28 -3.18
CA GLY A 151 -20.30 -3.77 -1.90
C GLY A 151 -19.24 -3.65 -0.79
N SER A 152 -17.98 -3.95 -1.08
CA SER A 152 -16.87 -3.49 -0.22
C SER A 152 -16.77 -1.98 -0.30
N GLU A 153 -16.45 -1.35 0.82
CA GLU A 153 -16.45 0.10 0.96
C GLU A 153 -15.13 0.55 1.59
N ILE A 154 -14.46 1.51 0.97
CA ILE A 154 -13.30 2.17 1.57
C ILE A 154 -13.60 3.66 1.59
N THR A 155 -13.59 4.26 2.78
CA THR A 155 -13.96 5.66 2.98
C THR A 155 -12.83 6.39 3.69
N PHE A 156 -12.51 7.56 3.18
CA PHE A 156 -11.68 8.55 3.83
C PHE A 156 -12.54 9.76 4.18
N LYS A 157 -12.32 10.34 5.36
CA LYS A 157 -13.14 11.44 5.84
C LYS A 157 -12.32 12.46 6.61
N PHE A 158 -12.48 13.74 6.29
CA PHE A 158 -12.08 14.82 7.19
C PHE A 158 -13.27 15.14 8.10
N THR A 159 -13.12 14.84 9.39
CA THR A 159 -14.20 15.03 10.37
C THR A 159 -14.34 16.52 10.73
N SER A 160 -15.49 16.89 11.28
CA SER A 160 -15.72 18.24 11.80
C SER A 160 -14.79 18.60 12.96
N ASP A 161 -14.18 17.60 13.61
CA ASP A 161 -13.25 17.77 14.72
C ASP A 161 -11.79 17.95 14.24
N GLY A 162 -11.57 18.05 12.92
CA GLY A 162 -10.27 18.22 12.30
C GLY A 162 -9.44 16.95 12.23
N GLU A 163 -10.08 15.78 12.32
CA GLU A 163 -9.42 14.47 12.21
C GLU A 163 -9.43 14.00 10.76
N PHE A 164 -8.39 13.28 10.35
CA PHE A 164 -8.46 12.43 9.18
C PHE A 164 -8.87 11.02 9.63
N ALA A 165 -9.99 10.53 9.12
CA ALA A 165 -10.55 9.22 9.44
C ALA A 165 -10.54 8.31 8.22
N PHE A 166 -10.28 7.03 8.45
CA PHE A 166 -10.25 5.96 7.46
C PHE A 166 -11.09 4.77 7.94
N THR A 167 -11.93 4.26 7.06
CA THR A 167 -12.71 3.04 7.26
C THR A 167 -12.58 2.16 6.03
N ALA A 168 -12.35 0.88 6.23
CA ALA A 168 -12.32 -0.11 5.16
C ALA A 168 -13.17 -1.33 5.54
N GLY A 169 -14.16 -1.63 4.72
CA GLY A 169 -14.97 -2.84 4.79
C GLY A 169 -14.74 -3.71 3.56
N LEU A 170 -13.99 -4.79 3.74
CA LEU A 170 -13.65 -5.76 2.71
C LEU A 170 -14.55 -6.97 2.88
N LEU A 171 -15.53 -7.12 1.98
CA LEU A 171 -16.49 -8.21 2.05
C LEU A 171 -15.89 -9.54 1.59
N THR A 172 -16.54 -10.62 2.00
CA THR A 172 -16.27 -11.97 1.50
C THR A 172 -16.17 -11.98 -0.03
N GLY A 173 -15.04 -12.48 -0.55
CA GLY A 173 -14.72 -12.49 -1.98
C GLY A 173 -13.72 -11.40 -2.40
N SER A 174 -13.37 -10.47 -1.52
CA SER A 174 -12.21 -9.58 -1.73
C SER A 174 -10.93 -10.36 -1.46
N PHE A 175 -9.91 -10.19 -2.31
CA PHE A 175 -8.64 -10.91 -2.15
C PHE A 175 -7.48 -10.21 -2.86
N PHE A 176 -6.26 -10.64 -2.56
CA PHE A 176 -5.07 -10.40 -3.39
C PHE A 176 -4.13 -11.60 -3.32
N GLN A 177 -3.26 -11.73 -4.31
CA GLN A 177 -2.17 -12.69 -4.34
C GLN A 177 -0.90 -12.02 -3.82
N PHE A 178 -0.25 -12.62 -2.82
CA PHE A 178 1.01 -12.16 -2.28
C PHE A 178 2.12 -13.15 -2.66
N THR A 179 3.24 -12.63 -3.15
CA THR A 179 4.45 -13.41 -3.42
C THR A 179 5.66 -12.66 -2.89
N TYR A 180 6.45 -13.32 -2.07
CA TYR A 180 7.81 -12.91 -1.74
C TYR A 180 8.79 -13.84 -2.45
N ILE A 181 9.76 -13.28 -3.17
CA ILE A 181 10.82 -14.03 -3.82
C ILE A 181 12.11 -13.66 -3.10
N ASP A 182 12.77 -14.67 -2.54
CA ASP A 182 14.07 -14.51 -1.93
C ASP A 182 15.17 -14.48 -2.98
N ASP A 183 16.22 -13.72 -2.71
CA ASP A 183 17.35 -13.55 -3.62
C ASP A 183 18.34 -14.74 -3.62
N GLY A 184 17.88 -15.91 -3.19
CA GLY A 184 18.57 -17.20 -3.38
C GLY A 184 19.36 -17.71 -2.18
N GLU A 185 19.10 -17.23 -0.96
CA GLU A 185 19.86 -17.61 0.23
C GLU A 185 19.12 -18.64 1.12
N PHE A 186 17.79 -18.71 1.08
CA PHE A 186 17.08 -19.74 1.84
C PHE A 186 16.98 -21.07 1.10
N THR A 187 17.21 -22.18 1.80
CA THR A 187 17.03 -23.56 1.32
C THR A 187 15.80 -24.17 1.99
N TYR A 188 14.82 -24.64 1.21
CA TYR A 188 13.68 -25.37 1.75
C TYR A 188 14.02 -26.85 1.94
N ASP A 189 14.31 -27.25 3.17
CA ASP A 189 14.53 -28.64 3.59
C ASP A 189 13.86 -28.88 4.95
N THR A 190 12.55 -29.17 4.92
CA THR A 190 11.75 -29.32 6.15
C THR A 190 12.13 -30.53 7.01
N ALA A 191 12.80 -31.52 6.45
CA ALA A 191 13.19 -32.74 7.15
C ALA A 191 14.69 -32.77 7.51
N ASN A 192 15.45 -31.77 7.05
CA ASN A 192 16.91 -31.74 7.11
C ASN A 192 17.53 -33.02 6.54
N ASP A 193 16.91 -33.57 5.49
CA ASP A 193 17.31 -34.81 4.83
C ASP A 193 18.08 -34.57 3.51
N GLY A 194 18.32 -33.29 3.18
CA GLY A 194 18.98 -32.85 1.96
C GLY A 194 18.05 -32.85 0.75
N ASP A 195 16.74 -33.05 0.92
CA ASP A 195 15.76 -32.98 -0.16
C ASP A 195 15.54 -31.53 -0.59
N THR A 196 16.29 -31.13 -1.61
CA THR A 196 16.23 -29.82 -2.25
C THR A 196 15.36 -29.82 -3.50
N THR A 197 14.58 -30.89 -3.76
CA THR A 197 13.79 -31.03 -4.99
C THR A 197 12.70 -29.96 -5.15
N LEU A 198 12.34 -29.30 -4.06
CA LEU A 198 11.39 -28.20 -4.03
C LEU A 198 12.06 -26.84 -4.10
N ASN A 199 13.38 -26.74 -4.08
CA ASN A 199 14.04 -25.47 -4.33
C ASN A 199 13.99 -25.15 -5.82
N ASP A 200 13.86 -23.86 -6.14
CA ASP A 200 14.11 -23.44 -7.51
C ASP A 200 15.63 -23.52 -7.77
N ASN A 201 16.00 -24.29 -8.79
CA ASN A 201 17.40 -24.44 -9.21
C ASN A 201 17.88 -23.24 -10.03
N GLU A 202 16.98 -22.31 -10.39
CA GLU A 202 17.31 -21.02 -11.01
C GLU A 202 17.61 -19.92 -9.98
N GLY A 203 17.48 -20.20 -8.67
CA GLY A 203 17.96 -19.35 -7.59
C GLY A 203 16.93 -18.41 -6.97
N GLU A 204 15.64 -18.55 -7.30
CA GLU A 204 14.57 -17.71 -6.78
C GLU A 204 13.58 -18.56 -5.97
N ASN A 205 13.94 -18.86 -4.71
CA ASN A 205 12.97 -19.51 -3.84
C ASN A 205 11.90 -18.51 -3.42
N TYR A 206 10.63 -18.88 -3.53
CA TYR A 206 9.52 -17.99 -3.24
C TYR A 206 8.51 -18.59 -2.29
N ILE A 207 7.85 -17.70 -1.54
CA ILE A 207 6.68 -17.98 -0.73
C ILE A 207 5.53 -17.17 -1.30
N SER A 208 4.40 -17.83 -1.57
CA SER A 208 3.19 -17.16 -2.04
C SER A 208 1.96 -17.60 -1.26
N ALA A 209 0.97 -16.72 -1.19
CA ALA A 209 -0.32 -17.02 -0.58
C ALA A 209 -1.41 -16.17 -1.22
N ARG A 210 -2.62 -16.72 -1.26
CA ARG A 210 -3.85 -15.97 -1.54
C ARG A 210 -4.38 -15.40 -0.25
N VAL A 211 -4.46 -14.08 -0.13
CA VAL A 211 -5.01 -13.41 1.05
C VAL A 211 -6.46 -13.03 0.76
N GLU A 212 -7.40 -13.68 1.45
CA GLU A 212 -8.83 -13.42 1.33
C GLU A 212 -9.37 -12.71 2.56
N PHE A 213 -10.39 -11.88 2.37
CA PHE A 213 -11.10 -11.22 3.44
C PHE A 213 -12.46 -11.86 3.65
N GLU A 214 -12.82 -12.13 4.90
CA GLU A 214 -14.13 -12.63 5.32
C GLU A 214 -14.81 -11.56 6.17
N ASP A 215 -15.55 -10.69 5.49
CA ASP A 215 -16.27 -9.55 6.08
C ASP A 215 -15.41 -8.69 7.02
N PHE A 216 -14.13 -8.54 6.64
CA PHE A 216 -13.13 -7.80 7.39
C PHE A 216 -13.49 -6.32 7.41
N LYS A 217 -13.48 -5.70 8.59
CA LYS A 217 -13.64 -4.25 8.70
C LYS A 217 -12.61 -3.64 9.64
N LEU A 218 -12.05 -2.52 9.20
CA LEU A 218 -11.38 -1.52 10.01
C LEU A 218 -12.30 -0.31 10.11
N ASN A 219 -12.73 0.03 11.32
CA ASN A 219 -13.65 1.14 11.55
C ASN A 219 -12.93 2.31 12.20
N ASP A 220 -13.09 3.50 11.61
CA ASP A 220 -12.70 4.78 12.19
C ASP A 220 -11.25 4.80 12.70
N VAL A 221 -10.31 4.42 11.84
CA VAL A 221 -8.89 4.73 12.08
C VAL A 221 -8.74 6.23 11.93
N LYS A 222 -8.51 6.93 13.05
CA LYS A 222 -8.43 8.38 13.09
C LYS A 222 -6.99 8.82 13.35
N LEU A 223 -6.58 9.85 12.62
CA LEU A 223 -5.32 10.56 12.78
C LEU A 223 -5.63 12.02 13.11
N LYS A 224 -5.02 12.52 14.18
CA LYS A 224 -5.18 13.90 14.60
C LYS A 224 -3.88 14.45 15.15
N GLY A 225 -3.48 15.63 14.69
CA GLY A 225 -2.44 16.41 15.35
C GLY A 225 -3.00 16.98 16.65
N GLU A 226 -2.33 16.68 17.77
CA GLU A 226 -2.71 17.15 19.10
C GLU A 226 -1.53 17.94 19.71
N GLY A 227 -1.86 18.98 20.49
CA GLY A 227 -0.88 19.88 21.10
C GLY A 227 -0.29 20.93 20.15
N VAL A 228 0.38 21.94 20.73
CA VAL A 228 1.08 23.01 20.00
C VAL A 228 2.43 23.26 20.68
N GLY A 229 3.54 23.09 19.95
CA GLY A 229 4.90 23.33 20.47
C GLY A 229 5.61 22.04 20.89
N GLU A 230 6.32 22.05 22.03
CA GLU A 230 7.15 20.92 22.50
C GLU A 230 6.35 19.66 22.89
N ASP A 231 5.01 19.76 22.94
CA ASP A 231 4.07 18.68 23.22
C ASP A 231 3.17 18.33 22.03
N SER A 232 3.57 18.68 20.80
CA SER A 232 2.87 18.24 19.60
C SER A 232 3.10 16.75 19.34
N TYR A 233 2.02 16.01 19.09
CA TYR A 233 2.06 14.60 18.72
C TYR A 233 0.96 14.28 17.71
N VAL A 234 1.13 13.16 16.99
CA VAL A 234 0.04 12.59 16.19
C VAL A 234 -0.65 11.53 17.05
N ALA A 235 -1.92 11.77 17.36
CA ALA A 235 -2.80 10.80 17.97
C ALA A 235 -3.35 9.88 16.87
N MET A 236 -3.17 8.58 17.04
CA MET A 236 -3.82 7.56 16.23
C MET A 236 -4.77 6.75 17.10
N SER A 237 -6.03 6.63 16.70
CA SER A 237 -7.02 5.78 17.36
C SER A 237 -7.70 4.85 16.36
N LEU A 238 -8.11 3.67 16.84
CA LEU A 238 -8.83 2.68 16.06
C LEU A 238 -10.19 2.42 16.72
N GLY A 239 -11.28 2.73 16.01
CA GLY A 239 -12.64 2.51 16.51
C GLY A 239 -12.99 1.04 16.72
N GLY A 240 -12.47 0.16 15.85
CA GLY A 240 -12.53 -1.29 16.05
C GLY A 240 -12.20 -2.10 14.80
N THR A 241 -11.99 -3.40 15.00
CA THR A 241 -11.80 -4.39 13.93
C THR A 241 -12.83 -5.50 14.03
N GLN A 242 -13.22 -6.09 12.90
CA GLN A 242 -14.07 -7.28 12.85
C GLN A 242 -13.80 -8.10 11.60
N GLY A 243 -14.36 -9.32 11.54
CA GLY A 243 -14.18 -10.25 10.43
C GLY A 243 -12.84 -10.98 10.51
N ALA A 244 -12.41 -11.55 9.40
CA ALA A 244 -11.15 -12.29 9.32
C ALA A 244 -10.37 -12.00 8.03
N VAL A 245 -9.07 -12.19 8.12
CA VAL A 245 -8.16 -12.29 6.96
C VAL A 245 -7.66 -13.73 6.93
N VAL A 246 -7.80 -14.39 5.79
CA VAL A 246 -7.49 -15.81 5.61
C VAL A 246 -6.40 -15.95 4.56
N PHE A 247 -5.33 -16.65 4.92
CA PHE A 247 -4.27 -17.03 3.99
C PHE A 247 -4.60 -18.41 3.42
N ARG A 248 -4.88 -18.49 2.12
CA ARG A 248 -5.11 -19.72 1.37
C ARG A 248 -3.92 -20.03 0.46
N ASP A 249 -3.83 -21.30 0.08
CA ASP A 249 -2.88 -21.78 -0.91
C ASP A 249 -1.44 -21.35 -0.61
N ILE A 250 -1.04 -21.40 0.67
CA ILE A 250 0.31 -21.05 1.10
C ILE A 250 1.25 -22.03 0.41
N ASN A 251 2.12 -21.49 -0.42
CA ASN A 251 2.89 -22.22 -1.41
C ASN A 251 4.35 -21.80 -1.31
N ILE A 252 5.22 -22.80 -1.31
CA ILE A 252 6.66 -22.61 -1.49
C ILE A 252 7.06 -23.31 -2.78
N ASN A 253 7.63 -22.56 -3.72
CA ASN A 253 8.17 -23.08 -4.99
C ASN A 253 7.22 -23.99 -5.77
N GLY A 254 5.94 -23.64 -5.81
CA GLY A 254 4.90 -24.37 -6.54
C GLY A 254 4.22 -25.47 -5.71
N LYS A 255 4.68 -25.76 -4.49
CA LYS A 255 4.08 -26.75 -3.60
C LYS A 255 3.27 -26.09 -2.50
N ILE A 256 1.98 -26.40 -2.45
CA ILE A 256 1.09 -26.00 -1.35
C ILE A 256 1.51 -26.72 -0.06
N ILE A 257 1.86 -25.94 0.95
CA ILE A 257 2.28 -26.41 2.28
C ILE A 257 1.21 -26.13 3.36
N GLY A 258 0.21 -25.31 3.03
CA GLY A 258 -0.92 -25.04 3.91
C GLY A 258 -2.15 -24.55 3.15
N SER A 259 -3.32 -25.10 3.47
CA SER A 259 -4.62 -24.70 2.92
C SER A 259 -5.69 -24.41 3.99
N ALA A 260 -5.35 -24.65 5.27
CA ALA A 260 -6.15 -24.23 6.42
C ALA A 260 -5.50 -22.95 6.93
N GLY A 261 -6.16 -21.82 6.70
CA GLY A 261 -5.57 -20.51 6.91
C GLY A 261 -5.20 -20.27 8.36
N PHE A 262 -4.38 -19.26 8.58
CA PHE A 262 -4.38 -18.56 9.85
C PHE A 262 -5.78 -17.97 10.05
N GLU A 263 -6.70 -18.77 10.59
CA GLU A 263 -8.06 -18.36 10.92
C GLU A 263 -8.03 -17.72 12.31
N ASN A 264 -8.76 -16.62 12.50
CA ASN A 264 -8.84 -15.88 13.76
C ASN A 264 -7.53 -15.21 14.21
N ILE A 265 -6.83 -14.52 13.30
CA ILE A 265 -5.88 -13.48 13.74
C ILE A 265 -6.70 -12.37 14.43
N SER A 266 -6.86 -12.50 15.75
CA SER A 266 -7.44 -11.46 16.59
C SER A 266 -6.40 -10.38 16.77
N VAL A 267 -6.55 -9.28 16.04
CA VAL A 267 -5.88 -8.04 16.40
C VAL A 267 -6.69 -7.46 17.55
N ASP A 268 -6.30 -7.79 18.77
CA ASP A 268 -6.86 -7.15 19.96
C ASP A 268 -6.66 -5.63 19.81
N PRO A 269 -7.71 -4.81 20.04
CA PRO A 269 -7.63 -3.39 19.79
C PRO A 269 -6.62 -2.74 20.73
N VAL A 270 -5.40 -2.50 20.25
CA VAL A 270 -4.50 -1.53 20.87
C VAL A 270 -5.06 -0.16 20.53
N SER A 271 -5.78 0.43 21.47
CA SER A 271 -6.73 1.51 21.20
C SER A 271 -6.09 2.88 20.97
N TYR A 272 -4.76 3.00 21.13
CA TYR A 272 -4.04 4.25 20.92
C TYR A 272 -2.54 4.05 20.68
N LEU A 273 -1.98 4.78 19.73
CA LEU A 273 -0.53 4.96 19.53
C LEU A 273 -0.24 6.46 19.51
N HIS A 274 0.68 6.91 20.36
CA HIS A 274 1.18 8.28 20.35
C HIS A 274 2.56 8.31 19.71
N ILE A 275 2.70 9.00 18.59
CA ILE A 275 4.01 9.25 17.96
C ILE A 275 4.38 10.71 18.26
N LYS A 276 5.38 10.90 19.12
CA LYS A 276 5.94 12.21 19.45
C LYS A 276 7.22 12.42 18.62
N GLY A 277 7.25 13.48 17.82
CA GLY A 277 8.48 13.94 17.17
C GLY A 277 9.35 14.65 18.19
N HIS A 278 10.64 14.32 18.21
CA HIS A 278 11.66 15.10 18.93
C HIS A 278 12.33 16.09 17.99
#